data_AF-A0A6J1LTJ8-F1
#
_entry.id   AF-A0A6J1LTJ8-F1
#
_cell.length_a   1.000
_cell.length_b   1.000
_cell.length_c   1.000
_cell.angle_alpha   90.00
_cell.angle_beta   90.00
_cell.angle_gamma   90.00
#
_symmetry.space_group_name_H-M   'P 1'
#
loop_
_entity.id
_entity.type
_entity.pdbx_description
1 polymer ?
#
loop_
_entity_poly.entity_id
_entity_poly.type
_entity_poly.pdbx_seq_one_letter_code
_entity_poly.pdbx_strand_id
1 'polypeptide(L)'
;MCEIKVFVSVVYGLMLFSGTAATQNKSLEELPNVDGCGTTEKMVDDCFKDLPPPLMEFLQNTKIVITKQEIIAKCKVFNRGMQCFDAYSKRCLQNRKLNLYKNNIDGARKFFKKFCADEDFQRDYLRHKDCFTYIQVDWISCTTDFENILTDDLHDDKRNVTDKFMEFCCARLAYENCIYNSARYKCYKNSAKFARETAKMLSDEKHFSNCRHLENMCAHAARISFIWSSVLPVAFVLAQHYLPVPLPNIIRQ
;
A
#
# COMPACT_ATOMS: atom_id res chain seq x y z
N MET A 1 -1.78 -5.65 -7.20
CA MET A 1 -2.25 -4.43 -7.86
C MET A 1 -1.35 -3.22 -7.61
N CYS A 2 -0.14 -3.40 -7.05
CA CYS A 2 0.96 -2.51 -7.36
C CYS A 2 1.46 -2.81 -8.79
N GLU A 3 1.99 -1.81 -9.48
CA GLU A 3 2.85 -1.92 -10.68
C GLU A 3 2.22 -1.89 -12.08
N ILE A 4 1.13 -1.15 -12.35
CA ILE A 4 0.84 -0.74 -13.76
C ILE A 4 0.49 0.74 -13.92
N LYS A 5 -0.10 1.40 -12.91
CA LYS A 5 -0.44 2.83 -13.04
C LYS A 5 0.68 3.80 -12.65
N VAL A 6 1.72 3.35 -11.93
CA VAL A 6 2.84 4.21 -11.52
C VAL A 6 3.81 4.49 -12.68
N PHE A 7 3.95 3.56 -13.64
CA PHE A 7 4.91 3.70 -14.75
C PHE A 7 4.51 4.77 -15.79
N VAL A 8 3.22 5.02 -15.99
CA VAL A 8 2.75 5.95 -17.05
C VAL A 8 2.90 7.43 -16.63
N SER A 9 2.91 7.75 -15.35
CA SER A 9 3.01 9.14 -14.89
C SER A 9 4.45 9.67 -14.77
N VAL A 10 5.47 8.80 -14.66
CA VAL A 10 6.87 9.24 -14.51
C VAL A 10 7.52 9.55 -15.87
N VAL A 11 7.07 8.93 -16.96
CA VAL A 11 7.66 9.12 -18.30
C VAL A 11 7.28 10.46 -18.94
N TYR A 12 6.11 11.02 -18.61
CA TYR A 12 5.67 12.31 -19.18
C TYR A 12 6.29 13.56 -18.52
N GLY A 13 6.94 13.41 -17.35
CA GLY A 13 7.52 14.53 -16.61
C GLY A 13 8.96 14.90 -16.96
N LEU A 14 9.69 14.04 -17.71
CA LEU A 14 11.13 14.18 -17.93
C LEU A 14 11.54 14.76 -19.29
N MET A 15 10.58 15.25 -20.10
CA MET A 15 10.86 15.88 -21.40
C MET A 15 10.89 17.42 -21.37
N LEU A 16 11.30 18.06 -20.26
CA LEU A 16 11.34 19.54 -20.19
C LEU A 16 12.64 20.21 -19.72
N PHE A 17 13.76 19.50 -19.55
CA PHE A 17 15.03 20.20 -19.28
C PHE A 17 16.21 19.57 -20.04
N SER A 18 16.33 19.91 -21.32
CA SER A 18 17.61 19.88 -22.02
C SER A 18 18.21 21.29 -22.03
N GLY A 19 19.06 21.56 -21.02
CA GLY A 19 19.94 22.73 -20.93
C GLY A 19 21.32 22.26 -20.48
N THR A 20 22.31 22.47 -21.33
CA THR A 20 23.69 21.97 -21.27
C THR A 20 24.50 22.43 -20.05
N ALA A 21 25.31 21.54 -19.47
CA ALA A 21 26.68 21.84 -19.01
C ALA A 21 27.42 20.54 -18.64
N ALA A 22 28.55 20.29 -19.29
CA ALA A 22 29.46 19.20 -18.98
C ALA A 22 30.23 19.48 -17.69
N THR A 23 30.47 18.46 -16.87
CA THR A 23 31.64 18.36 -15.98
C THR A 23 31.90 16.89 -15.64
N GLN A 24 33.07 16.38 -16.03
CA GLN A 24 33.61 15.10 -15.59
C GLN A 24 34.05 15.20 -14.13
N ASN A 25 33.75 14.19 -13.31
CA ASN A 25 34.65 13.81 -12.23
C ASN A 25 34.54 12.32 -11.89
N LYS A 26 35.71 11.78 -11.55
CA LYS A 26 36.13 10.37 -11.59
C LYS A 26 35.63 9.51 -10.41
N SER A 27 35.53 8.22 -10.71
CA SER A 27 35.73 7.03 -9.86
C SER A 27 34.72 6.72 -8.76
N LEU A 28 33.79 5.83 -9.08
CA LEU A 28 33.40 4.73 -8.18
C LEU A 28 33.53 3.43 -9.00
N GLU A 29 34.30 2.47 -8.50
CA GLU A 29 34.56 1.17 -9.12
C GLU A 29 33.28 0.52 -9.67
N GLU A 30 33.28 0.24 -10.97
CA GLU A 30 32.31 -0.65 -11.61
C GLU A 30 32.48 -2.06 -11.03
N LEU A 31 31.54 -2.48 -10.19
CA LEU A 31 31.30 -3.89 -9.92
C LEU A 31 30.93 -4.57 -11.25
N PRO A 32 31.43 -5.79 -11.55
CA PRO A 32 31.35 -6.36 -12.88
C PRO A 32 29.91 -6.47 -13.35
N ASN A 33 29.69 -5.93 -14.54
CA ASN A 33 28.47 -5.96 -15.32
C ASN A 33 27.92 -7.41 -15.38
N VAL A 34 26.78 -7.66 -14.72
CA VAL A 34 26.02 -8.90 -14.90
C VAL A 34 25.23 -8.76 -16.20
N ASP A 35 25.92 -8.97 -17.32
CA ASP A 35 25.35 -8.92 -18.66
C ASP A 35 24.12 -9.86 -18.74
N GLY A 36 22.94 -9.25 -18.86
CA GLY A 36 21.68 -9.95 -19.16
C GLY A 36 20.55 -9.81 -18.15
N CYS A 37 20.67 -8.99 -17.10
CA CYS A 37 19.57 -8.82 -16.14
C CYS A 37 18.45 -7.86 -16.60
N GLY A 38 18.73 -6.88 -17.47
CA GLY A 38 17.69 -5.98 -17.99
C GLY A 38 16.95 -5.18 -16.91
N THR A 39 15.77 -4.66 -17.24
CA THR A 39 14.87 -3.99 -16.27
C THR A 39 13.93 -5.01 -15.59
N THR A 40 13.37 -4.64 -14.43
CA THR A 40 12.35 -5.47 -13.75
C THR A 40 11.09 -5.64 -14.58
N GLU A 41 10.71 -4.65 -15.38
CA GLU A 41 9.59 -4.73 -16.33
C GLU A 41 9.85 -5.81 -17.38
N LYS A 42 11.04 -5.79 -18.01
CA LYS A 42 11.44 -6.80 -18.98
C LYS A 42 11.45 -8.21 -18.37
N MET A 43 11.84 -8.35 -17.11
CA MET A 43 11.76 -9.62 -16.38
C MET A 43 10.31 -10.11 -16.24
N VAL A 44 9.36 -9.23 -15.90
CA VAL A 44 7.94 -9.58 -15.78
C VAL A 44 7.40 -10.01 -17.15
N ASP A 45 7.69 -9.25 -18.20
CA ASP A 45 7.27 -9.58 -19.56
C ASP A 45 7.82 -10.93 -20.02
N ASP A 46 9.13 -11.16 -19.83
CA ASP A 46 9.77 -12.43 -20.19
C ASP A 46 9.23 -13.62 -19.39
N CYS A 47 8.80 -13.41 -18.14
CA CYS A 47 8.22 -14.45 -17.29
C CYS A 47 6.87 -14.96 -17.83
N PHE A 48 6.11 -14.05 -18.43
CA PHE A 48 4.72 -14.27 -18.79
C PHE A 48 4.43 -14.28 -20.29
N LYS A 49 5.44 -14.06 -21.14
CA LYS A 49 5.32 -14.08 -22.61
C LYS A 49 4.66 -15.34 -23.19
N ASP A 50 4.80 -16.47 -22.52
CA ASP A 50 4.26 -17.77 -22.96
C ASP A 50 2.85 -18.03 -22.42
N LEU A 51 2.27 -17.10 -21.65
CA LEU A 51 0.94 -17.25 -21.10
C LEU A 51 -0.12 -16.72 -22.08
N PRO A 52 -1.28 -17.41 -22.22
CA PRO A 52 -2.37 -16.93 -23.06
C PRO A 52 -2.82 -15.52 -22.65
N PRO A 53 -3.25 -14.65 -23.58
CA PRO A 53 -3.72 -13.30 -23.26
C PRO A 53 -4.77 -13.20 -22.13
N PRO A 54 -5.77 -14.12 -22.02
CA PRO A 54 -6.72 -14.10 -20.91
C PRO A 54 -6.08 -14.28 -19.53
N LEU A 55 -4.91 -14.91 -19.49
CA LEU A 55 -4.16 -15.16 -18.26
C LEU A 55 -3.30 -13.95 -17.85
N MET A 56 -2.96 -13.07 -18.82
CA MET A 56 -2.36 -11.76 -18.60
C MET A 56 -3.34 -10.72 -18.10
N GLU A 57 -4.52 -10.68 -18.70
CA GLU A 57 -5.62 -9.87 -18.17
C GLU A 57 -5.93 -10.25 -16.71
N PHE A 58 -5.82 -11.53 -16.38
CA PHE A 58 -6.03 -12.04 -15.04
C PHE A 58 -4.97 -11.65 -13.99
N LEU A 59 -3.73 -11.34 -14.39
CA LEU A 59 -2.74 -10.70 -13.49
C LEU A 59 -3.16 -9.29 -13.09
N GLN A 60 -3.82 -8.59 -14.00
CA GLN A 60 -4.25 -7.21 -13.85
C GLN A 60 -5.66 -7.11 -13.25
N ASN A 61 -6.40 -8.22 -13.24
CA ASN A 61 -7.79 -8.26 -12.84
C ASN A 61 -7.98 -8.25 -11.31
N THR A 62 -8.53 -7.15 -10.80
CA THR A 62 -8.99 -7.01 -9.40
C THR A 62 -10.24 -7.77 -9.06
N LYS A 63 -10.90 -8.39 -10.05
CA LYS A 63 -12.14 -9.14 -9.81
C LYS A 63 -11.94 -10.08 -8.63
N ILE A 64 -12.86 -9.94 -7.68
CA ILE A 64 -12.94 -10.77 -6.50
C ILE A 64 -13.12 -12.21 -6.94
N VAL A 65 -12.33 -13.10 -6.35
CA VAL A 65 -12.43 -14.53 -6.58
C VAL A 65 -13.69 -15.02 -5.86
N ILE A 66 -14.59 -15.67 -6.59
CA ILE A 66 -15.87 -16.12 -6.04
C ILE A 66 -16.06 -17.63 -6.08
N THR A 67 -15.14 -18.37 -6.73
CA THR A 67 -15.19 -19.84 -6.83
C THR A 67 -13.83 -20.50 -6.56
N LYS A 68 -13.84 -21.79 -6.22
CA LYS A 68 -12.61 -22.58 -6.03
C LYS A 68 -11.78 -22.70 -7.32
N GLN A 69 -12.45 -22.77 -8.48
CA GLN A 69 -11.79 -22.81 -9.79
C GLN A 69 -11.04 -21.51 -10.07
N GLU A 70 -11.63 -20.37 -9.73
CA GLU A 70 -10.96 -19.07 -9.84
C GLU A 70 -9.77 -18.95 -8.85
N ILE A 71 -9.85 -19.56 -7.65
CA ILE A 71 -8.71 -19.67 -6.72
C ILE A 71 -7.57 -20.42 -7.41
N ILE A 72 -7.83 -21.61 -7.94
CA ILE A 72 -6.82 -22.45 -8.62
C ILE A 72 -6.18 -21.68 -9.78
N ALA A 73 -6.97 -20.97 -10.58
CA ALA A 73 -6.47 -20.12 -11.65
C ALA A 73 -5.54 -19.02 -11.10
N LYS A 74 -5.94 -18.28 -10.03
CA LYS A 74 -5.11 -17.21 -9.41
C LYS A 74 -3.81 -17.77 -8.88
N CYS A 75 -3.87 -18.93 -8.27
CA CYS A 75 -2.71 -19.61 -7.73
C CYS A 75 -1.72 -20.08 -8.80
N LYS A 76 -2.20 -20.62 -9.92
CA LYS A 76 -1.32 -21.02 -11.05
C LYS A 76 -0.49 -19.84 -11.55
N VAL A 77 -1.14 -18.70 -11.72
CA VAL A 77 -0.52 -17.48 -12.24
C VAL A 77 0.44 -16.87 -11.22
N PHE A 78 0.00 -16.73 -9.96
CA PHE A 78 0.85 -16.21 -8.90
C PHE A 78 2.09 -17.07 -8.68
N ASN A 79 1.94 -18.40 -8.58
CA ASN A 79 3.07 -19.31 -8.38
C ASN A 79 4.08 -19.24 -9.53
N ARG A 80 3.61 -19.08 -10.78
CA ARG A 80 4.48 -18.87 -11.93
C ARG A 80 5.27 -17.56 -11.79
N GLY A 81 4.60 -16.46 -11.49
CA GLY A 81 5.25 -15.16 -11.26
C GLY A 81 6.30 -15.24 -10.14
N MET A 82 5.97 -15.97 -9.06
CA MET A 82 6.88 -16.15 -7.94
C MET A 82 8.14 -16.95 -8.29
N GLN A 83 8.01 -18.00 -9.11
CA GLN A 83 9.17 -18.75 -9.60
C GLN A 83 10.11 -17.88 -10.43
N CYS A 84 9.55 -17.01 -11.29
CA CYS A 84 10.35 -16.07 -12.06
C CYS A 84 11.05 -15.04 -11.17
N PHE A 85 10.31 -14.47 -10.21
CA PHE A 85 10.89 -13.55 -9.24
C PHE A 85 12.04 -14.19 -8.48
N ASP A 86 11.90 -15.43 -8.02
CA ASP A 86 12.96 -16.13 -7.28
C ASP A 86 14.18 -16.43 -8.17
N ALA A 87 13.96 -16.85 -9.43
CA ALA A 87 15.03 -17.08 -10.39
C ALA A 87 15.80 -15.80 -10.73
N TYR A 88 15.08 -14.70 -11.01
CA TYR A 88 15.67 -13.39 -11.26
C TYR A 88 16.40 -12.87 -10.03
N SER A 89 15.76 -12.92 -8.87
CA SER A 89 16.34 -12.47 -7.60
C SER A 89 17.66 -13.18 -7.30
N LYS A 90 17.73 -14.49 -7.55
CA LYS A 90 18.96 -15.28 -7.36
C LYS A 90 20.08 -14.89 -8.33
N ARG A 91 19.74 -14.51 -9.57
CA ARG A 91 20.70 -14.20 -10.63
C ARG A 91 21.15 -12.74 -10.63
N CYS A 92 20.23 -11.82 -10.35
CA CYS A 92 20.34 -10.41 -10.70
C CYS A 92 20.29 -9.45 -9.49
N LEU A 93 19.85 -9.93 -8.32
CA LEU A 93 19.80 -9.12 -7.11
C LEU A 93 20.83 -9.60 -6.10
N GLN A 94 21.59 -8.66 -5.54
CA GLN A 94 22.54 -8.93 -4.45
C GLN A 94 22.10 -8.24 -3.16
N ASN A 95 22.40 -8.89 -2.03
CA ASN A 95 22.41 -8.34 -0.67
C ASN A 95 21.22 -7.40 -0.35
N ARG A 96 21.47 -6.09 -0.27
CA ARG A 96 20.49 -5.08 0.18
C ARG A 96 19.30 -4.95 -0.78
N LYS A 97 19.53 -4.97 -2.09
CA LYS A 97 18.45 -4.91 -3.09
C LYS A 97 17.57 -6.16 -3.01
N LEU A 98 18.20 -7.34 -2.91
CA LEU A 98 17.49 -8.61 -2.75
C LEU A 98 16.58 -8.62 -1.51
N ASN A 99 17.09 -8.13 -0.37
CA ASN A 99 16.31 -8.07 0.87
C ASN A 99 15.15 -7.08 0.78
N LEU A 100 15.36 -5.91 0.18
CA LEU A 100 14.30 -4.93 -0.06
C LEU A 100 13.15 -5.56 -0.88
N TYR A 101 13.46 -6.11 -2.05
CA TYR A 101 12.43 -6.72 -2.90
C TYR A 101 11.73 -7.90 -2.21
N LYS A 102 12.48 -8.77 -1.53
CA LYS A 102 11.89 -9.89 -0.77
C LYS A 102 10.96 -9.43 0.35
N ASN A 103 11.26 -8.31 1.00
CA ASN A 103 10.42 -7.76 2.05
C ASN A 103 9.11 -7.20 1.49
N ASN A 104 9.17 -6.46 0.37
CA ASN A 104 7.99 -5.85 -0.26
C ASN A 104 6.95 -6.89 -0.75
N ILE A 105 7.41 -8.10 -1.10
CA ILE A 105 6.51 -9.16 -1.57
C ILE A 105 6.12 -10.18 -0.49
N ASP A 106 6.64 -10.04 0.73
CA ASP A 106 6.49 -11.06 1.79
C ASP A 106 5.02 -11.24 2.22
N GLY A 107 4.30 -10.14 2.42
CA GLY A 107 2.87 -10.16 2.77
C GLY A 107 2.02 -10.85 1.69
N ALA A 108 2.24 -10.48 0.42
CA ALA A 108 1.58 -11.14 -0.71
C ALA A 108 1.92 -12.64 -0.78
N ARG A 109 3.19 -13.02 -0.61
CA ARG A 109 3.64 -14.41 -0.61
C ARG A 109 2.99 -15.21 0.53
N LYS A 110 2.89 -14.65 1.74
CA LYS A 110 2.21 -15.26 2.89
C LYS A 110 0.73 -15.47 2.61
N PHE A 111 0.05 -14.46 2.08
CA PHE A 111 -1.36 -14.54 1.70
C PHE A 111 -1.58 -15.65 0.67
N PHE A 112 -0.86 -15.62 -0.45
CA PHE A 112 -1.04 -16.61 -1.51
C PHE A 112 -0.63 -18.02 -1.08
N LYS A 113 0.34 -18.18 -0.18
CA LYS A 113 0.64 -19.50 0.41
C LYS A 113 -0.60 -20.11 1.08
N LYS A 114 -1.35 -19.33 1.87
CA LYS A 114 -2.62 -19.78 2.47
C LYS A 114 -3.71 -19.93 1.42
N PHE A 115 -3.94 -18.87 0.64
CA PHE A 115 -4.97 -18.84 -0.39
C PHE A 115 -4.88 -20.02 -1.37
N CYS A 116 -3.68 -20.49 -1.67
CA CYS A 116 -3.46 -21.55 -2.65
C CYS A 116 -3.34 -22.96 -2.08
N ALA A 117 -2.92 -23.12 -0.82
CA ALA A 117 -2.61 -24.43 -0.26
C ALA A 117 -3.40 -24.79 1.00
N ASP A 118 -4.08 -23.84 1.63
CA ASP A 118 -4.84 -24.03 2.87
C ASP A 118 -6.34 -24.08 2.55
N GLU A 119 -6.91 -25.29 2.56
CA GLU A 119 -8.32 -25.54 2.27
C GLU A 119 -9.28 -24.89 3.28
N ASP A 120 -8.86 -24.77 4.54
CA ASP A 120 -9.66 -24.10 5.57
C ASP A 120 -9.72 -22.59 5.29
N PHE A 121 -8.58 -22.01 4.94
CA PHE A 121 -8.51 -20.60 4.52
C PHE A 121 -9.32 -20.34 3.25
N GLN A 122 -9.26 -21.22 2.26
CA GLN A 122 -10.08 -21.10 1.04
C GLN A 122 -11.57 -21.12 1.35
N ARG A 123 -12.02 -22.04 2.21
CA ARG A 123 -13.42 -22.12 2.64
C ARG A 123 -13.86 -20.84 3.36
N ASP A 124 -13.05 -20.34 4.28
CA ASP A 124 -13.36 -19.11 5.01
C ASP A 124 -13.37 -17.88 4.08
N TYR A 125 -12.42 -17.79 3.16
CA TYR A 125 -12.41 -16.75 2.12
C TYR A 125 -13.69 -16.79 1.29
N LEU A 126 -14.07 -17.96 0.77
CA LEU A 126 -15.27 -18.12 -0.04
C LEU A 126 -16.56 -17.83 0.74
N ARG A 127 -16.57 -18.06 2.06
CA ARG A 127 -17.67 -17.64 2.95
C ARG A 127 -17.81 -16.12 3.05
N HIS A 128 -16.71 -15.38 2.89
CA HIS A 128 -16.67 -13.92 3.02
C HIS A 128 -16.59 -13.18 1.67
N LYS A 129 -16.56 -13.90 0.53
CA LYS A 129 -16.35 -13.35 -0.83
C LYS A 129 -17.29 -12.20 -1.21
N ASP A 130 -18.56 -12.26 -0.80
CA ASP A 130 -19.54 -11.23 -1.17
C ASP A 130 -19.22 -9.90 -0.46
N CYS A 131 -18.67 -9.95 0.75
CA CYS A 131 -18.19 -8.76 1.44
C CYS A 131 -17.04 -8.09 0.69
N PHE A 132 -16.06 -8.87 0.19
CA PHE A 132 -14.98 -8.34 -0.65
C PHE A 132 -15.52 -7.65 -1.91
N THR A 133 -16.64 -8.13 -2.46
CA THR A 133 -17.31 -7.47 -3.59
C THR A 133 -17.90 -6.12 -3.16
N TYR A 134 -18.58 -6.05 -2.02
CA TYR A 134 -19.19 -4.80 -1.52
C TYR A 134 -18.17 -3.73 -1.14
N ILE A 135 -17.01 -4.14 -0.65
CA ILE A 135 -15.94 -3.23 -0.23
C ILE A 135 -14.85 -3.05 -1.28
N GLN A 136 -14.97 -3.63 -2.48
CA GLN A 136 -13.87 -3.64 -3.46
C GLN A 136 -13.34 -2.24 -3.77
N VAL A 137 -14.24 -1.26 -3.98
CA VAL A 137 -13.87 0.14 -4.24
C VAL A 137 -13.20 0.76 -3.03
N ASP A 138 -13.76 0.56 -1.82
CA ASP A 138 -13.17 1.08 -0.58
C ASP A 138 -11.80 0.46 -0.30
N TRP A 139 -11.64 -0.83 -0.57
CA TRP A 139 -10.38 -1.55 -0.42
C TRP A 139 -9.31 -0.93 -1.30
N ILE A 140 -9.63 -0.65 -2.57
CA ILE A 140 -8.73 0.03 -3.49
C ILE A 140 -8.38 1.42 -2.94
N SER A 141 -9.37 2.20 -2.49
CA SER A 141 -9.12 3.52 -1.88
C SER A 141 -8.18 3.44 -0.68
N CYS A 142 -8.48 2.58 0.30
CA CYS A 142 -7.63 2.39 1.48
C CYS A 142 -6.20 1.97 1.10
N THR A 143 -6.06 1.12 0.07
CA THR A 143 -4.76 0.65 -0.41
C THR A 143 -3.99 1.79 -1.06
N THR A 144 -4.64 2.60 -1.90
CA THR A 144 -4.03 3.80 -2.51
C THR A 144 -3.55 4.79 -1.45
N ASP A 145 -4.37 5.06 -0.43
CA ASP A 145 -3.98 5.97 0.65
C ASP A 145 -2.75 5.45 1.41
N PHE A 146 -2.68 4.14 1.65
CA PHE A 146 -1.53 3.50 2.26
C PHE A 146 -0.28 3.58 1.38
N GLU A 147 -0.39 3.24 0.10
CA GLU A 147 0.71 3.29 -0.87
C GLU A 147 1.26 4.70 -1.06
N ASN A 148 0.41 5.73 -1.03
CA ASN A 148 0.84 7.13 -1.11
C ASN A 148 1.73 7.50 0.08
N ILE A 149 1.35 7.14 1.30
CA ILE A 149 2.16 7.39 2.51
C ILE A 149 3.52 6.68 2.38
N LEU A 150 3.52 5.43 1.89
CA LEU A 150 4.78 4.70 1.67
C LEU A 150 5.69 5.39 0.65
N THR A 151 5.12 5.97 -0.40
CA THR A 151 5.86 6.61 -1.49
C THR A 151 6.40 7.98 -1.08
N ASP A 152 5.59 8.80 -0.41
CA ASP A 152 5.99 10.14 0.05
C ASP A 152 7.17 10.09 1.04
N ASP A 153 7.22 9.05 1.89
CA ASP A 153 8.28 8.87 2.89
C ASP A 153 9.59 8.30 2.33
N LEU A 154 9.53 7.57 1.23
CA LEU A 154 10.71 7.05 0.52
C LEU A 154 11.54 8.18 -0.13
N HIS A 155 10.94 9.35 -0.38
CA HIS A 155 11.60 10.48 -1.03
C HIS A 155 12.15 11.56 -0.07
N ASP A 156 11.88 11.46 1.23
CA ASP A 156 12.34 12.46 2.20
C ASP A 156 13.61 12.04 2.96
N ASP A 157 14.79 12.27 2.37
CA ASP A 157 16.08 11.97 2.99
C ASP A 157 16.40 12.83 4.24
N LYS A 158 15.56 13.83 4.57
CA LYS A 158 15.79 14.73 5.72
C LYS A 158 15.21 14.20 7.02
N ARG A 159 14.29 13.23 6.97
CA ARG A 159 13.59 12.70 8.16
C ARG A 159 14.35 11.55 8.83
N ASN A 160 14.29 11.51 10.16
CA ASN A 160 14.91 10.47 10.97
C ASN A 160 14.27 9.10 10.71
N VAL A 161 15.08 8.04 10.71
CA VAL A 161 14.66 6.65 10.51
C VAL A 161 13.59 6.23 11.53
N THR A 162 13.69 6.70 12.77
CA THR A 162 12.69 6.41 13.82
C THR A 162 11.32 7.00 13.48
N ASP A 163 11.28 8.22 12.95
CA ASP A 163 10.02 8.89 12.61
C ASP A 163 9.36 8.21 11.42
N LYS A 164 10.14 7.86 10.39
CA LYS A 164 9.66 7.07 9.24
C LYS A 164 9.09 5.71 9.68
N PHE A 165 9.78 5.04 10.61
CA PHE A 165 9.31 3.76 11.14
C PHE A 165 7.96 3.89 11.87
N MET A 166 7.80 4.94 12.68
CA MET A 166 6.53 5.25 13.35
C MET A 166 5.41 5.53 12.35
N GLU A 167 5.69 6.35 11.35
CA GLU A 167 4.74 6.73 10.30
C GLU A 167 4.26 5.51 9.53
N PHE A 168 5.16 4.63 9.11
CA PHE A 168 4.79 3.36 8.48
C PHE A 168 3.91 2.47 9.37
N CYS A 169 4.21 2.37 10.67
CA CYS A 169 3.39 1.59 11.59
C CYS A 169 1.98 2.19 11.75
N CYS A 170 1.87 3.53 11.82
CA CYS A 170 0.58 4.20 11.89
C CYS A 170 -0.21 4.08 10.58
N ALA A 171 0.46 4.21 9.43
CA ALA A 171 -0.14 4.05 8.11
C ALA A 171 -0.71 2.64 7.93
N ARG A 172 0.03 1.61 8.36
CA ARG A 172 -0.45 0.23 8.33
C ARG A 172 -1.71 0.05 9.19
N LEU A 173 -1.70 0.59 10.42
CA LEU A 173 -2.88 0.50 11.30
C LEU A 173 -4.08 1.26 10.72
N ALA A 174 -3.85 2.42 10.11
CA ALA A 174 -4.89 3.20 9.44
C ALA A 174 -5.48 2.42 8.26
N TYR A 175 -4.64 1.79 7.43
CA TYR A 175 -5.04 0.91 6.34
C TYR A 175 -5.92 -0.25 6.81
N GLU A 176 -5.48 -0.99 7.84
CA GLU A 176 -6.24 -2.09 8.42
C GLU A 176 -7.61 -1.63 8.96
N ASN A 177 -7.65 -0.49 9.65
CA ASN A 177 -8.87 0.06 10.21
C ASN A 177 -9.81 0.61 9.13
N CYS A 178 -9.28 1.21 8.07
CA CYS A 178 -10.05 1.68 6.91
C CYS A 178 -10.86 0.52 6.30
N ILE A 179 -10.18 -0.60 6.03
CA ILE A 179 -10.80 -1.82 5.51
C ILE A 179 -11.81 -2.41 6.51
N TYR A 180 -11.42 -2.52 7.78
CA TYR A 180 -12.33 -3.04 8.82
C TYR A 180 -13.60 -2.21 8.93
N ASN A 181 -13.49 -0.88 8.94
CA ASN A 181 -14.62 0.02 9.08
C ASN A 181 -15.54 -0.05 7.86
N SER A 182 -14.98 0.01 6.64
CA SER A 182 -15.74 -0.20 5.40
C SER A 182 -16.56 -1.50 5.46
N ALA A 183 -15.90 -2.62 5.78
CA ALA A 183 -16.56 -3.92 5.90
C ALA A 183 -17.53 -4.00 7.07
N ARG A 184 -17.29 -3.27 8.17
CA ARG A 184 -18.18 -3.25 9.33
C ARG A 184 -19.50 -2.52 9.05
N TYR A 185 -19.49 -1.52 8.16
CA TYR A 185 -20.69 -0.81 7.72
C TYR A 185 -21.44 -1.54 6.60
N LYS A 186 -20.73 -2.23 5.72
CA LYS A 186 -21.32 -2.90 4.54
C LYS A 186 -21.58 -4.41 4.73
N CYS A 187 -20.99 -5.02 5.76
CA CYS A 187 -21.03 -6.46 5.99
C CYS A 187 -21.18 -6.83 7.48
N TYR A 188 -21.28 -8.14 7.76
CA TYR A 188 -21.29 -8.66 9.13
C TYR A 188 -19.94 -8.51 9.84
N LYS A 189 -19.99 -8.44 11.17
CA LYS A 189 -18.80 -8.30 12.05
C LYS A 189 -17.70 -9.33 11.77
N ASN A 190 -18.07 -10.59 11.48
CA ASN A 190 -17.09 -11.63 11.18
C ASN A 190 -16.40 -11.41 9.83
N SER A 191 -17.14 -10.96 8.80
CA SER A 191 -16.56 -10.58 7.51
C SER A 191 -15.64 -9.37 7.65
N ALA A 192 -16.00 -8.39 8.47
CA ALA A 192 -15.14 -7.24 8.75
C ALA A 192 -13.82 -7.64 9.42
N LYS A 193 -13.87 -8.55 10.40
CA LYS A 193 -12.67 -9.11 11.00
C LYS A 193 -11.82 -9.86 9.98
N PHE A 194 -12.44 -10.71 9.16
CA PHE A 194 -11.74 -11.47 8.13
C PHE A 194 -11.04 -10.55 7.09
N ALA A 195 -11.75 -9.50 6.64
CA ALA A 195 -11.19 -8.48 5.75
C ALA A 195 -9.99 -7.77 6.38
N ARG A 196 -10.07 -7.41 7.66
CA ARG A 196 -8.95 -6.80 8.40
C ARG A 196 -7.75 -7.73 8.52
N GLU A 197 -7.95 -8.98 8.89
CA GLU A 197 -6.84 -9.96 8.98
C GLU A 197 -6.20 -10.22 7.62
N THR A 198 -7.00 -10.19 6.54
CA THR A 198 -6.50 -10.27 5.17
C THR A 198 -5.64 -9.05 4.82
N ALA A 199 -6.12 -7.84 5.14
CA ALA A 199 -5.37 -6.60 4.92
C ALA A 199 -4.05 -6.60 5.68
N LYS A 200 -4.09 -6.98 6.96
CA LYS A 200 -2.92 -7.12 7.83
C LYS A 200 -1.89 -8.10 7.27
N MET A 201 -2.34 -9.24 6.73
CA MET A 201 -1.43 -10.21 6.12
C MET A 201 -0.76 -9.67 4.86
N LEU A 202 -1.49 -8.91 4.04
CA LEU A 202 -0.98 -8.31 2.82
C LEU A 202 -0.01 -7.15 3.09
N SER A 203 -0.23 -6.39 4.17
CA SER A 203 0.65 -5.30 4.61
C SER A 203 1.72 -5.75 5.62
N ASP A 204 1.85 -7.06 5.88
CA ASP A 204 2.86 -7.59 6.80
C ASP A 204 4.22 -7.71 6.10
N GLU A 205 5.02 -6.66 6.20
CA GLU A 205 6.42 -6.71 5.81
C GLU A 205 7.32 -7.01 7.02
N LYS A 206 8.49 -7.60 6.75
CA LYS A 206 9.50 -7.87 7.78
C LYS A 206 9.90 -6.61 8.57
N HIS A 207 9.85 -5.44 7.94
CA HIS A 207 10.11 -4.18 8.61
C HIS A 207 8.99 -3.80 9.59
N PHE A 208 7.74 -4.19 9.33
CA PHE A 208 6.57 -3.83 10.15
C PHE A 208 6.22 -4.85 11.24
N SER A 209 6.96 -5.96 11.33
CA SER A 209 6.68 -7.02 12.32
C SER A 209 6.76 -6.57 13.78
N ASN A 210 7.41 -5.42 14.04
CA ASN A 210 7.59 -4.84 15.37
C ASN A 210 6.65 -3.67 15.69
N CYS A 211 5.63 -3.39 14.87
CA CYS A 211 4.70 -2.28 15.10
C CYS A 211 3.78 -2.44 16.34
N ARG A 212 3.80 -3.60 17.02
CA ARG A 212 2.89 -3.96 18.12
C ARG A 212 2.87 -2.95 19.27
N HIS A 213 4.00 -2.30 19.58
CA HIS A 213 4.06 -1.29 20.65
C HIS A 213 3.59 0.11 20.20
N LEU A 214 3.57 0.36 18.89
CA LEU A 214 3.31 1.68 18.31
C LEU A 214 1.84 1.85 17.90
N GLU A 215 1.14 0.75 17.64
CA GLU A 215 -0.29 0.74 17.31
C GLU A 215 -1.14 1.51 18.34
N ASN A 216 -0.81 1.39 19.63
CA ASN A 216 -1.51 2.11 20.69
C ASN A 216 -1.27 3.63 20.63
N MET A 217 -0.06 4.08 20.25
CA MET A 217 0.26 5.50 20.14
C MET A 217 -0.46 6.14 18.94
N CYS A 218 -0.45 5.46 17.80
CA CYS A 218 -1.17 5.91 16.59
C CYS A 218 -2.68 6.06 16.84
N ALA A 219 -3.28 5.11 17.57
CA ALA A 219 -4.70 5.16 17.93
C ALA A 219 -5.05 6.36 18.83
N HIS A 220 -4.14 6.81 19.69
CA HIS A 220 -4.34 7.98 20.55
C HIS A 220 -4.17 9.30 19.78
N ALA A 221 -3.17 9.41 18.91
CA ALA A 221 -2.94 10.60 18.09
C ALA A 221 -4.15 10.94 17.20
N ALA A 222 -4.74 9.93 16.56
CA ALA A 222 -5.96 10.11 15.76
C ALA A 222 -7.16 10.59 16.61
N ARG A 223 -7.30 10.11 17.85
CA ARG A 223 -8.36 10.56 18.77
C ARG A 223 -8.16 11.99 19.25
N ILE A 224 -6.93 12.39 19.55
CA ILE A 224 -6.62 13.76 19.98
C ILE A 224 -6.90 14.74 18.84
N SER A 225 -6.44 14.45 17.62
CA SER A 225 -6.75 15.29 16.44
C SER A 225 -8.25 15.48 16.24
N PHE A 226 -9.05 14.41 16.33
CA PHE A 226 -10.51 14.48 16.17
C PHE A 226 -11.21 15.31 17.26
N ILE A 227 -10.77 15.20 18.51
CA ILE A 227 -11.32 15.99 19.63
C ILE A 227 -11.04 17.47 19.42
N TRP A 228 -9.82 17.85 19.01
CA TRP A 228 -9.45 19.24 18.81
C TRP A 228 -10.17 19.86 17.61
N SER A 229 -10.30 19.13 16.50
CA SER A 229 -11.07 19.56 15.33
C SER A 229 -12.58 19.71 15.59
N SER A 230 -13.12 19.00 16.58
CA SER A 230 -14.55 19.08 16.94
C SER A 230 -14.84 20.14 18.00
N VAL A 231 -13.96 20.29 19.00
CA VAL A 231 -14.18 21.14 20.16
C VAL A 231 -13.82 22.60 19.88
N LEU A 232 -12.76 22.87 19.10
CA LEU A 232 -12.35 24.23 18.75
C LEU A 232 -13.44 25.02 18.00
N PRO A 233 -14.08 24.50 16.94
CA PRO A 233 -15.16 25.23 16.26
C PRO A 233 -16.39 25.42 17.13
N VAL A 234 -16.75 24.43 17.97
CA VAL A 234 -17.89 24.56 18.90
C VAL A 234 -17.60 25.61 19.97
N ALA A 235 -16.40 25.61 20.55
CA ALA A 235 -15.98 26.61 21.53
C ALA A 235 -15.92 28.02 20.92
N PHE A 236 -15.49 28.14 19.67
CA PHE A 236 -15.46 29.42 18.94
C PHE A 236 -16.88 29.95 18.66
N VAL A 237 -17.81 29.09 18.22
CA VAL A 237 -19.22 29.46 18.02
C VAL A 237 -19.88 29.88 19.34
N LEU A 238 -19.60 29.17 20.44
CA LEU A 238 -20.08 29.55 21.76
C LEU A 238 -19.49 30.90 22.19
N ALA A 239 -18.18 31.13 22.02
CA ALA A 239 -17.55 32.40 22.36
C ALA A 239 -18.11 33.59 21.57
N GLN A 240 -18.46 33.39 20.29
CA GLN A 240 -19.12 34.42 19.47
C GLN A 240 -20.54 34.76 19.98
N HIS A 241 -21.24 33.80 20.57
CA HIS A 241 -22.57 34.04 21.17
C HIS A 241 -22.53 34.80 22.51
N TYR A 242 -21.39 34.83 23.19
CA TYR A 242 -21.22 35.52 24.47
C TYR A 242 -20.42 36.83 24.39
N LEU A 243 -19.95 37.23 23.21
CA LEU A 243 -19.30 38.52 23.00
C LEU A 243 -20.35 39.63 22.85
N PRO A 244 -20.35 40.67 23.70
CA PRO A 244 -21.27 41.78 23.58
C PRO A 244 -20.97 42.58 22.30
N VAL A 245 -22.01 42.80 21.48
CA VAL A 245 -21.94 43.65 20.28
C VAL A 245 -21.61 45.09 20.72
N PRO A 246 -20.57 45.74 20.20
CA PRO A 246 -20.32 47.14 20.49
C PRO A 246 -21.43 47.99 19.85
N LEU A 247 -22.09 48.82 20.67
CA LEU A 247 -23.09 49.80 20.23
C LEU A 247 -22.46 50.78 19.21
N PRO A 248 -23.16 51.13 18.12
CA PRO A 248 -22.64 52.07 17.14
C PRO A 248 -22.53 53.48 17.74
N ASN A 249 -21.35 54.09 17.56
CA ASN A 249 -21.07 55.47 17.96
C ASN A 249 -22.03 56.44 17.26
N ILE A 250 -22.92 57.06 18.04
CA ILE A 250 -23.70 58.23 17.61
C ILE A 250 -22.76 59.43 17.66
N ILE A 251 -22.40 59.95 16.49
CA ILE A 251 -21.71 61.23 16.32
C ILE A 251 -22.68 62.33 16.78
N ARG A 252 -22.29 63.11 17.80
CA ARG A 252 -22.87 64.44 18.08
C ARG A 252 -21.75 65.45 18.27
N GLN A 253 -21.73 66.38 17.31
CA GLN A 253 -21.13 67.72 17.24
C GLN A 253 -20.20 68.17 18.37
#